data_AF-A0A6A6XLE5-F1
#
_entry.id   AF-A0A6A6XLE5-F1
#
_cell.length_a   1.000
_cell.length_b   1.000
_cell.length_c   1.000
_cell.angle_alpha   90.00
_cell.angle_beta   90.00
_cell.angle_gamma   90.00
#
_symmetry.space_group_name_H-M   'P 1'
#
loop_
_entity.id
_entity.type
_entity.pdbx_description
1 polymer ?
#
loop_
_entity_poly.entity_id
_entity_poly.type
_entity_poly.pdbx_seq_one_letter_code
_entity_poly.pdbx_strand_id
1 'polypeptide(L)'
;MVNTTPQTSQKHSEATLILDQNGLADQIATVHLNNQECKIGVDTSRDSIPDPAKTTYLTLSTHILRLPREIRDLIYAQVFNRAPPPFFDVFWPEFGHVWLPGCPGPPCTCLRHLPHFIDANYMGRQVAREMLETCKTVATQYLIDYVVGGSQLKAYFTADAFHVGMTRAELFGDLDLVVEFGEFMYREREATHGSDTDLDSAVGMLLNLPFERPRKITFDIKHSHTQHAHMTHALRVLGPAFRGMRDKGFDVRFTYVNYDLYLDWEFGPKAWEWSASEWLTNYLDDVFTSQSVKDEWKFNNQNFETEESLWTIFMNELYGVVGDD
;
A
#
# COMPACT_ATOMS: atom_id res chain seq x y z
N MET A 1 15.31 -22.08 -68.34
CA MET A 1 15.61 -21.08 -67.30
C MET A 1 14.60 -21.28 -66.18
N VAL A 2 15.04 -21.86 -65.07
CA VAL A 2 14.19 -22.14 -63.90
C VAL A 2 14.57 -21.10 -62.85
N ASN A 3 13.61 -20.24 -62.49
CA ASN A 3 13.77 -19.27 -61.41
C ASN A 3 13.58 -19.98 -60.07
N THR A 4 14.67 -20.16 -59.33
CA THR A 4 14.66 -20.55 -57.92
C THR A 4 14.54 -19.30 -57.05
N THR A 5 13.43 -19.21 -56.32
CA THR A 5 13.21 -18.17 -55.30
C THR A 5 13.87 -18.63 -54.00
N PRO A 6 14.58 -17.79 -53.24
CA PRO A 6 15.18 -18.20 -51.97
C PRO A 6 14.11 -18.31 -50.89
N GLN A 7 14.00 -19.48 -50.25
CA GLN A 7 13.26 -19.64 -49.01
C GLN A 7 14.08 -19.05 -47.85
N THR A 8 13.65 -17.90 -47.33
CA THR A 8 14.08 -17.39 -46.03
C THR A 8 13.45 -18.25 -44.93
N SER A 9 14.25 -19.11 -44.32
CA SER A 9 13.89 -19.83 -43.09
C SER A 9 13.78 -18.82 -41.95
N GLN A 10 12.55 -18.45 -41.60
CA GLN A 10 12.24 -17.69 -40.40
C GLN A 10 12.37 -18.65 -39.21
N LYS A 11 13.49 -18.57 -38.49
CA LYS A 11 13.64 -19.29 -37.21
C LYS A 11 12.71 -18.63 -36.19
N HIS A 12 11.59 -19.28 -35.90
CA HIS A 12 10.76 -18.92 -34.75
C HIS A 12 11.55 -19.23 -33.47
N SER A 13 11.82 -18.21 -32.67
CA SER A 13 12.33 -18.37 -31.32
C SER A 13 11.17 -18.81 -30.44
N GLU A 14 11.16 -20.09 -30.04
CA GLU A 14 10.20 -20.65 -29.09
C GLU A 14 10.80 -20.48 -27.68
N ALA A 15 10.10 -19.77 -26.80
CA ALA A 15 10.48 -19.63 -25.40
C ALA A 15 9.65 -20.63 -24.58
N THR A 16 10.30 -21.67 -24.07
CA THR A 16 9.66 -22.66 -23.18
C THR A 16 10.12 -22.39 -21.76
N LEU A 17 9.16 -22.11 -20.87
CA LEU A 17 9.41 -21.97 -19.44
C LEU A 17 9.16 -23.32 -18.75
N ILE A 18 10.17 -23.85 -18.07
CA ILE A 18 10.04 -25.07 -17.26
C ILE A 18 10.19 -24.69 -15.78
N LEU A 19 9.17 -25.01 -14.98
CA LEU A 19 9.18 -24.83 -13.54
C LEU A 19 9.59 -26.16 -12.89
N ASP A 20 10.76 -26.17 -12.24
CA ASP A 20 11.21 -27.33 -11.46
C ASP A 20 10.74 -27.17 -10.00
N GLN A 21 9.92 -28.11 -9.52
CA GLN A 21 9.28 -28.08 -8.20
C GLN A 21 10.04 -28.91 -7.16
N ASN A 22 11.35 -28.72 -7.03
CA ASN A 22 12.16 -29.45 -6.07
C ASN A 22 12.30 -28.70 -4.73
N GLY A 23 11.35 -28.93 -3.81
CA GLY A 23 11.47 -28.55 -2.40
C GLY A 23 11.31 -27.06 -2.09
N LEU A 24 10.82 -26.76 -0.89
CA LEU A 24 10.43 -25.42 -0.42
C LEU A 24 11.54 -24.34 -0.38
N ALA A 25 12.80 -24.69 -0.68
CA ALA A 25 13.93 -23.76 -0.57
C ALA A 25 14.46 -23.25 -1.92
N ASP A 26 14.35 -24.02 -3.02
CA ASP A 26 15.06 -23.70 -4.27
C ASP A 26 14.22 -24.04 -5.52
N GLN A 27 13.15 -23.28 -5.79
CA GLN A 27 12.55 -23.34 -7.14
C GLN A 27 13.33 -22.41 -8.08
N ILE A 28 13.70 -22.97 -9.23
CA ILE A 28 14.45 -22.29 -10.28
C ILE A 28 13.51 -22.12 -11.47
N ALA A 29 13.28 -20.89 -11.92
CA ALA A 29 12.68 -20.68 -13.23
C ALA A 29 13.76 -20.89 -14.28
N THR A 30 13.59 -21.90 -15.15
CA THR A 30 14.51 -22.12 -16.27
C THR A 30 13.90 -21.54 -17.53
N VAL A 31 14.53 -20.51 -18.07
CA VAL A 31 14.17 -19.92 -19.36
C VAL A 31 15.11 -20.50 -20.42
N HIS A 32 14.56 -21.19 -21.42
CA HIS A 32 15.33 -21.64 -22.58
C HIS A 32 15.23 -20.58 -23.69
N LEU A 33 16.37 -19.96 -24.02
CA LEU A 33 16.49 -19.05 -25.16
C LEU A 33 17.63 -19.52 -26.06
N ASN A 34 17.33 -19.87 -27.31
CA ASN A 34 18.34 -20.24 -28.32
C ASN A 34 19.35 -21.31 -27.85
N ASN A 35 18.87 -22.40 -27.25
CA ASN A 35 19.68 -23.49 -26.68
C ASN A 35 20.57 -23.10 -25.48
N GLN A 36 20.33 -21.96 -24.83
CA GLN A 36 20.93 -21.63 -23.54
C GLN A 36 19.89 -21.77 -22.42
N GLU A 37 20.23 -22.57 -21.41
CA GLU A 37 19.50 -22.64 -20.14
C GLU A 37 19.91 -21.46 -19.25
N CYS A 38 18.97 -20.61 -18.88
CA CYS A 38 19.18 -19.61 -17.84
C CYS A 38 18.37 -19.98 -16.61
N LYS A 39 19.07 -20.34 -15.53
CA LYS A 39 18.48 -20.68 -14.23
C LYS A 39 18.35 -19.42 -13.39
N ILE A 40 17.13 -18.99 -13.11
CA ILE A 40 16.85 -17.89 -12.19
C ILE A 40 16.64 -18.52 -10.80
N GLY A 41 17.71 -18.56 -10.01
CA GLY A 41 17.61 -18.88 -8.58
C GLY A 41 17.10 -17.64 -7.83
N VAL A 42 16.14 -17.81 -6.93
CA VAL A 42 15.63 -16.74 -6.08
C VAL A 42 15.99 -17.08 -4.64
N ASP A 43 17.26 -16.86 -4.29
CA ASP A 43 17.66 -16.83 -2.88
C ASP A 43 17.17 -15.49 -2.30
N THR A 44 16.31 -15.58 -1.27
CA THR A 44 15.65 -14.43 -0.64
C THR A 44 16.49 -13.82 0.50
N SER A 45 17.56 -14.49 0.92
CA SER A 45 18.48 -14.02 1.96
C SER A 45 19.64 -13.24 1.33
N ARG A 46 19.64 -11.91 1.49
CA ARG A 46 20.61 -11.03 0.83
C ARG A 46 22.00 -11.01 1.49
N ASP A 47 22.10 -11.42 2.76
CA ASP A 47 23.37 -11.47 3.51
C ASP A 47 24.31 -12.60 3.03
N SER A 48 23.82 -13.49 2.17
CA SER A 48 24.54 -14.64 1.62
C SER A 48 24.83 -14.54 0.12
N ILE A 49 24.49 -13.45 -0.58
CA ILE A 49 24.66 -13.36 -2.03
C ILE A 49 26.05 -12.77 -2.37
N PRO A 50 27.03 -13.59 -2.81
CA PRO A 50 28.36 -13.10 -3.15
C PRO A 50 28.32 -12.24 -4.43
N ASP A 51 29.23 -11.27 -4.56
CA ASP A 51 29.43 -10.43 -5.76
C ASP A 51 29.29 -11.15 -7.14
N PRO A 52 29.77 -12.40 -7.34
CA PRO A 52 29.52 -13.15 -8.58
C PRO A 52 28.03 -13.33 -8.98
N ALA A 53 27.11 -13.33 -8.03
CA ALA A 53 25.68 -13.40 -8.34
C ALA A 53 25.18 -12.10 -8.98
N LYS A 54 25.68 -10.94 -8.56
CA LYS A 54 25.34 -9.63 -9.17
C LYS A 54 25.67 -9.60 -10.66
N THR A 55 26.86 -10.08 -11.04
CA THR A 55 27.27 -10.18 -12.45
C THR A 55 26.36 -11.12 -13.24
N THR A 56 25.92 -12.21 -12.61
CA THR A 56 24.98 -13.16 -13.21
C THR A 56 23.62 -12.50 -13.49
N TYR A 57 23.07 -11.76 -12.53
CA TYR A 57 21.80 -11.04 -12.70
C TYR A 57 21.87 -9.93 -13.75
N LEU A 58 22.97 -9.19 -13.83
CA LEU A 58 23.18 -8.18 -14.89
C LEU A 58 23.27 -8.83 -16.29
N THR A 59 23.92 -9.99 -16.37
CA THR A 59 23.99 -10.77 -17.62
C THR A 59 22.60 -11.24 -18.03
N LEU A 60 21.85 -11.85 -17.11
CA LEU A 60 20.45 -12.24 -17.31
C LEU A 60 19.59 -11.05 -17.77
N SER A 61 19.73 -9.89 -17.12
CA SER A 61 18.99 -8.68 -17.46
C SER A 61 19.27 -8.24 -18.90
N THR A 62 20.52 -8.32 -19.34
CA THR A 62 20.90 -8.02 -20.73
C THR A 62 20.24 -8.99 -21.72
N HIS A 63 20.11 -10.26 -21.36
CA HIS A 63 19.39 -11.24 -22.19
C HIS A 63 17.89 -10.98 -22.23
N ILE A 64 17.28 -10.70 -21.08
CA ILE A 64 15.86 -10.37 -20.95
C ILE A 64 15.54 -9.16 -21.83
N LEU A 65 16.34 -8.09 -21.79
CA LEU A 65 16.11 -6.87 -22.58
C LEU A 65 16.19 -7.06 -24.10
N ARG A 66 16.75 -8.17 -24.59
CA ARG A 66 16.74 -8.52 -26.03
C ARG A 66 15.42 -9.13 -26.49
N LEU A 67 14.57 -9.56 -25.55
CA LEU A 67 13.24 -10.10 -25.85
C LEU A 67 12.26 -8.97 -26.17
N PRO A 68 11.23 -9.21 -27.00
CA PRO A 68 10.09 -8.28 -27.14
C PRO A 68 9.44 -7.98 -25.79
N ARG A 69 8.88 -6.77 -25.62
CA ARG A 69 8.33 -6.31 -24.34
C ARG A 69 7.25 -7.24 -23.80
N GLU A 70 6.41 -7.76 -24.68
CA GLU A 70 5.30 -8.66 -24.36
C GLU A 70 5.80 -9.96 -23.72
N ILE A 71 6.92 -10.49 -24.19
CA ILE A 71 7.55 -11.68 -23.62
C ILE A 71 8.17 -11.36 -22.25
N ARG A 72 8.75 -10.17 -22.10
CA ARG A 72 9.30 -9.73 -20.81
C ARG A 72 8.21 -9.60 -19.76
N ASP A 73 7.07 -9.00 -20.09
CA ASP A 73 5.93 -8.84 -19.19
C ASP A 73 5.39 -10.21 -18.71
N LEU A 74 5.33 -11.21 -19.59
CA LEU A 74 4.96 -12.58 -19.21
C LEU A 74 5.96 -13.20 -18.23
N ILE A 75 7.26 -13.02 -18.45
CA ILE A 75 8.31 -13.50 -17.53
C ILE A 75 8.16 -12.80 -16.18
N TYR A 76 7.99 -11.48 -16.17
CA TYR A 76 7.85 -10.69 -14.94
C TYR A 76 6.59 -11.09 -14.16
N ALA A 77 5.46 -11.26 -14.84
CA ALA A 77 4.22 -11.70 -14.22
C ALA A 77 4.37 -13.09 -13.58
N GLN A 78 5.07 -14.00 -14.25
CA GLN A 78 5.37 -15.31 -13.70
C GLN A 78 6.25 -15.25 -12.46
N VAL A 79 7.23 -14.35 -12.41
CA VAL A 79 8.07 -14.13 -11.23
C VAL A 79 7.22 -13.67 -10.04
N PHE A 80 6.29 -12.74 -10.24
CA PHE A 80 5.41 -12.25 -9.18
C PHE A 80 4.31 -13.24 -8.75
N ASN A 81 3.90 -14.15 -9.64
CA ASN A 81 2.87 -15.16 -9.36
C ASN A 81 3.42 -16.48 -8.81
N ARG A 82 4.73 -16.57 -8.55
CA ARG A 82 5.34 -17.74 -7.89
C ARG A 82 4.77 -17.91 -6.48
N ALA A 83 4.72 -19.13 -5.94
CA ALA A 83 4.31 -19.38 -4.56
C ALA A 83 5.53 -19.47 -3.62
N PRO A 84 5.59 -18.74 -2.48
CA PRO A 84 4.68 -17.65 -2.11
C PRO A 84 4.88 -16.42 -3.02
N PRO A 85 3.84 -15.61 -3.28
CA PRO A 85 3.94 -14.46 -4.20
C PRO A 85 4.90 -13.40 -3.66
N PRO A 86 6.04 -13.15 -4.33
CA PRO A 86 7.01 -12.17 -3.83
C PRO A 86 6.51 -10.73 -3.96
N PHE A 87 5.37 -10.48 -4.63
CA PHE A 87 4.78 -9.14 -4.65
C PHE A 87 4.34 -8.69 -3.24
N PHE A 88 4.00 -9.62 -2.34
CA PHE A 88 3.66 -9.27 -0.95
C PHE A 88 4.83 -8.61 -0.23
N ASP A 89 6.07 -9.04 -0.48
CA ASP A 89 7.26 -8.41 0.11
C ASP A 89 7.45 -6.98 -0.39
N VAL A 90 7.05 -6.70 -1.64
CA VAL A 90 7.08 -5.35 -2.24
C VAL A 90 5.97 -4.47 -1.66
N PHE A 91 4.81 -5.06 -1.38
CA PHE A 91 3.63 -4.35 -0.92
C PHE A 91 3.65 -4.07 0.58
N TRP A 92 3.91 -5.09 1.40
CA TRP A 92 4.09 -5.04 2.86
C TRP A 92 5.54 -5.35 3.23
N PRO A 93 6.47 -4.42 2.97
CA PRO A 93 7.83 -4.59 3.45
C PRO A 93 7.82 -4.70 4.98
N GLU A 94 8.38 -5.78 5.53
CA GLU A 94 8.61 -5.92 6.99
C GLU A 94 9.33 -4.68 7.58
N PHE A 95 10.11 -3.99 6.74
CA PHE A 95 10.90 -2.82 7.12
C PHE A 95 10.55 -1.55 6.32
N GLY A 96 9.26 -1.31 6.00
CA GLY A 96 8.83 -0.14 5.22
C GLY A 96 9.26 1.24 5.78
N HIS A 97 9.62 1.32 7.06
CA HIS A 97 10.13 2.52 7.71
C HIS A 97 11.52 2.97 7.20
N VAL A 98 12.24 2.14 6.43
CA VAL A 98 13.56 2.49 5.87
C VAL A 98 13.48 3.27 4.55
N TRP A 99 12.27 3.52 4.03
CA TRP A 99 12.05 4.23 2.78
C TRP A 99 11.92 5.74 3.02
N LEU A 100 13.04 6.36 3.39
CA LEU A 100 13.10 7.78 3.68
C LEU A 100 13.34 8.61 2.40
N PRO A 101 12.78 9.84 2.33
CA PRO A 101 13.18 10.80 1.31
C PRO A 101 14.68 11.08 1.39
N GLY A 102 15.38 11.09 0.24
CA GLY A 102 16.79 11.47 0.18
C GLY A 102 17.80 10.34 0.41
N CYS A 103 17.40 9.08 0.24
CA CYS A 103 18.35 7.97 0.15
C CYS A 103 19.41 8.26 -0.95
N PRO A 104 20.72 8.06 -0.69
CA PRO A 104 21.81 8.38 -1.64
C PRO A 104 21.78 7.54 -2.92
N GLY A 105 20.88 6.55 -2.98
CA GLY A 105 20.72 5.66 -4.11
C GLY A 105 21.65 4.44 -4.04
N PRO A 106 21.62 3.61 -5.08
CA PRO A 106 22.35 2.35 -5.14
C PRO A 106 23.89 2.57 -5.10
N PRO A 107 24.67 1.84 -4.27
CA PRO A 107 24.23 0.82 -3.31
C PRO A 107 23.66 1.43 -2.02
N CYS A 108 22.42 1.10 -1.71
CA CYS A 108 21.75 1.47 -0.47
C CYS A 108 21.31 0.21 0.31
N THR A 109 20.96 0.39 1.58
CA THR A 109 20.36 -0.69 2.40
C THR A 109 18.83 -0.70 2.33
N CYS A 110 18.21 0.32 1.75
CA CYS A 110 16.76 0.53 1.74
C CYS A 110 15.98 -0.61 1.07
N LEU A 111 16.61 -1.37 0.16
CA LEU A 111 15.98 -2.46 -0.57
C LEU A 111 16.42 -3.85 -0.10
N ARG A 112 17.17 -3.95 1.01
CA ARG A 112 17.75 -5.23 1.44
C ARG A 112 16.74 -6.32 1.75
N HIS A 113 15.56 -5.92 2.24
CA HIS A 113 14.45 -6.80 2.58
C HIS A 113 13.55 -7.11 1.37
N LEU A 114 13.84 -6.56 0.19
CA LEU A 114 13.04 -6.75 -1.01
C LEU A 114 13.67 -7.78 -1.96
N PRO A 115 12.85 -8.40 -2.84
CA PRO A 115 13.37 -9.29 -3.87
C PRO A 115 14.44 -8.62 -4.74
N HIS A 116 15.55 -9.31 -4.97
CA HIS A 116 16.69 -8.76 -5.73
C HIS A 116 16.32 -8.33 -7.16
N PHE A 117 15.26 -8.90 -7.73
CA PHE A 117 14.84 -8.59 -9.10
C PHE A 117 14.20 -7.21 -9.28
N ILE A 118 13.83 -6.53 -8.18
CA ILE A 118 13.41 -5.11 -8.19
C ILE A 118 14.52 -4.16 -7.73
N ASP A 119 15.72 -4.66 -7.43
CA ASP A 119 16.87 -3.83 -7.07
C ASP A 119 17.68 -3.46 -8.30
N ALA A 120 17.76 -2.16 -8.58
CA ALA A 120 18.51 -1.61 -9.70
C ALA A 120 20.02 -1.96 -9.69
N ASN A 121 20.62 -2.28 -8.53
CA ASN A 121 21.99 -2.77 -8.46
C ASN A 121 22.16 -4.15 -9.09
N TYR A 122 21.13 -5.00 -9.03
CA TYR A 122 21.21 -6.40 -9.46
C TYR A 122 20.71 -6.56 -10.89
N MET A 123 19.55 -5.98 -11.22
CA MET A 123 18.94 -6.15 -12.54
C MET A 123 19.22 -4.99 -13.50
N GLY A 124 19.80 -3.90 -12.99
CA GLY A 124 19.86 -2.64 -13.73
C GLY A 124 18.53 -1.88 -13.69
N ARG A 125 18.62 -0.55 -13.85
CA ARG A 125 17.48 0.36 -13.68
C ARG A 125 16.30 0.05 -14.59
N GLN A 126 16.55 -0.30 -15.85
CA GLN A 126 15.47 -0.58 -16.80
C GLN A 126 14.66 -1.80 -16.37
N VAL A 127 15.30 -2.96 -16.20
CA VAL A 127 14.59 -4.20 -15.83
C VAL A 127 13.90 -4.08 -14.47
N ALA A 128 14.54 -3.46 -13.48
CA ALA A 128 13.90 -3.22 -12.19
C ALA A 128 12.63 -2.36 -12.31
N ARG A 129 12.65 -1.34 -13.18
CA ARG A 129 11.46 -0.52 -13.48
C ARG A 129 10.37 -1.33 -14.18
N GLU A 130 10.72 -2.10 -15.22
CA GLU A 130 9.74 -2.92 -15.94
C GLU A 130 9.12 -3.99 -15.03
N MET A 131 9.90 -4.57 -14.11
CA MET A 131 9.39 -5.46 -13.06
C MET A 131 8.37 -4.76 -12.17
N LEU A 132 8.63 -3.53 -11.71
CA LEU A 132 7.69 -2.77 -10.89
C LEU A 132 6.41 -2.40 -11.66
N GLU A 133 6.50 -2.07 -12.95
CA GLU A 133 5.33 -1.88 -13.82
C GLU A 133 4.48 -3.16 -13.91
N THR A 134 5.10 -4.33 -13.99
CA THR A 134 4.38 -5.60 -13.95
C THR A 134 3.82 -5.90 -12.55
N CYS A 135 4.55 -5.59 -11.49
CA CYS A 135 4.09 -5.70 -10.10
C CYS A 135 2.78 -4.95 -9.90
N LYS A 136 2.69 -3.71 -10.42
CA LYS A 136 1.45 -2.92 -10.41
C LYS A 136 0.26 -3.69 -10.98
N THR A 137 0.44 -4.30 -12.15
CA THR A 137 -0.61 -5.07 -12.85
C THR A 137 -1.00 -6.34 -12.09
N VAL A 138 -0.02 -7.00 -11.47
CA VAL A 138 -0.26 -8.21 -10.67
C VAL A 138 -0.96 -7.86 -9.36
N ALA A 139 -0.52 -6.81 -8.66
CA ALA A 139 -1.09 -6.38 -7.39
C ALA A 139 -2.59 -6.13 -7.48
N THR A 140 -3.08 -5.49 -8.54
CA THR A 140 -4.51 -5.23 -8.77
C THR A 140 -5.37 -6.49 -8.93
N GLN A 141 -4.76 -7.66 -9.13
CA GLN A 141 -5.48 -8.95 -9.18
C GLN A 141 -5.74 -9.54 -7.79
N TYR A 142 -4.94 -9.13 -6.81
CA TYR A 142 -4.96 -9.69 -5.46
C TYR A 142 -5.41 -8.70 -4.40
N LEU A 143 -5.24 -7.41 -4.65
CA LEU A 143 -5.40 -6.34 -3.67
C LEU A 143 -6.39 -5.30 -4.19
N ILE A 144 -7.14 -4.74 -3.26
CA ILE A 144 -8.14 -3.70 -3.53
C ILE A 144 -7.61 -2.35 -3.07
N ASP A 145 -6.94 -2.33 -1.92
CA ASP A 145 -6.41 -1.13 -1.29
C ASP A 145 -4.91 -1.22 -1.00
N TYR A 146 -4.31 -0.07 -0.69
CA TYR A 146 -2.97 0.10 -0.16
C TYR A 146 -3.03 0.90 1.14
N VAL A 147 -2.47 0.37 2.22
CA VAL A 147 -2.46 1.01 3.54
C VAL A 147 -1.17 1.80 3.75
N VAL A 148 -1.30 3.05 4.19
CA VAL A 148 -0.16 3.91 4.53
C VAL A 148 -0.41 4.64 5.85
N GLY A 149 0.56 4.59 6.76
CA GLY A 149 0.53 5.41 7.97
C GLY A 149 0.59 6.90 7.63
N GLY A 150 -0.17 7.75 8.32
CA GLY A 150 -0.23 9.17 8.04
C GLY A 150 1.14 9.87 8.15
N SER A 151 2.00 9.46 9.09
CA SER A 151 3.39 9.95 9.16
C SER A 151 4.26 9.58 7.95
N GLN A 152 3.86 8.55 7.19
CA GLN A 152 4.59 8.06 6.03
C GLN A 152 4.12 8.65 4.70
N LEU A 153 3.06 9.46 4.69
CA LEU A 153 2.48 10.01 3.45
C LEU A 153 3.54 10.75 2.62
N LYS A 154 4.38 11.57 3.26
CA LYS A 154 5.46 12.28 2.56
C LYS A 154 6.34 11.31 1.77
N ALA A 155 6.80 10.26 2.43
CA ALA A 155 7.67 9.26 1.82
C ALA A 155 6.94 8.48 0.73
N TYR A 156 5.67 8.13 0.96
CA TYR A 156 4.84 7.44 -0.04
C TYR A 156 4.73 8.20 -1.37
N PHE A 157 4.56 9.52 -1.32
CA PHE A 157 4.42 10.35 -2.53
C PHE A 157 5.72 10.84 -3.15
N THR A 158 6.80 10.96 -2.36
CA THR A 158 8.01 11.66 -2.82
C THR A 158 9.26 10.78 -2.87
N ALA A 159 9.28 9.65 -2.16
CA ALA A 159 10.46 8.80 -2.13
C ALA A 159 10.49 7.85 -3.34
N ASP A 160 11.57 7.93 -4.13
CA ASP A 160 11.96 6.89 -5.08
C ASP A 160 12.64 5.74 -4.32
N ALA A 161 11.85 4.99 -3.56
CA ALA A 161 12.33 3.92 -2.69
C ALA A 161 13.11 2.86 -3.48
N PHE A 162 12.70 2.62 -4.73
CA PHE A 162 13.25 1.60 -5.63
C PHE A 162 14.45 2.08 -6.46
N HIS A 163 14.77 3.38 -6.45
CA HIS A 163 15.86 3.99 -7.21
C HIS A 163 15.75 3.84 -8.74
N VAL A 164 14.52 3.81 -9.23
CA VAL A 164 14.20 3.68 -10.66
C VAL A 164 13.35 4.84 -11.19
N GLY A 165 13.22 5.91 -10.41
CA GLY A 165 12.33 7.03 -10.71
C GLY A 165 10.86 6.64 -10.65
N MET A 166 10.48 5.80 -9.67
CA MET A 166 9.10 5.41 -9.42
C MET A 166 8.81 5.47 -7.92
N THR A 167 7.79 6.23 -7.56
CA THR A 167 7.28 6.37 -6.19
C THR A 167 6.29 5.24 -5.86
N ARG A 168 6.02 5.05 -4.58
CA ARG A 168 4.97 4.09 -4.15
C ARG A 168 3.59 4.52 -4.59
N ALA A 169 3.33 5.83 -4.59
CA ALA A 169 2.09 6.40 -5.09
C ALA A 169 1.85 6.07 -6.57
N GLU A 170 2.90 6.09 -7.41
CA GLU A 170 2.79 5.69 -8.82
C GLU A 170 2.61 4.17 -8.97
N LEU A 171 3.38 3.38 -8.20
CA LEU A 171 3.35 1.92 -8.22
C LEU A 171 1.97 1.37 -7.83
N PHE A 172 1.37 1.91 -6.77
CA PHE A 172 0.08 1.49 -6.23
C PHE A 172 -1.03 2.51 -6.53
N GLY A 173 -0.88 3.27 -7.62
CA GLY A 173 -1.81 4.32 -8.03
C GLY A 173 -3.21 3.80 -8.41
N ASP A 174 -3.29 2.54 -8.82
CA ASP A 174 -4.53 1.92 -9.30
C ASP A 174 -5.31 1.21 -8.18
N LEU A 175 -4.75 1.16 -6.96
CA LEU A 175 -5.42 0.64 -5.77
C LEU A 175 -6.11 1.77 -5.02
N ASP A 176 -7.14 1.43 -4.23
CA ASP A 176 -7.71 2.36 -3.27
C ASP A 176 -6.67 2.71 -2.19
N LEU A 177 -6.78 3.88 -1.56
CA LEU A 177 -5.82 4.31 -0.54
C LEU A 177 -6.47 4.26 0.84
N VAL A 178 -5.84 3.58 1.80
CA VAL A 178 -6.21 3.63 3.21
C VAL A 178 -5.11 4.38 3.95
N VAL A 179 -5.46 5.44 4.67
CA VAL A 179 -4.53 6.27 5.42
C VAL A 179 -4.78 6.10 6.91
N GLU A 180 -3.83 5.50 7.61
CA GLU A 180 -3.94 5.22 9.05
C GLU A 180 -3.48 6.42 9.88
N PHE A 181 -4.37 6.95 10.71
CA PHE A 181 -4.10 8.06 11.63
C PHE A 181 -4.07 7.63 13.11
N GLY A 182 -4.18 6.33 13.39
CA GLY A 182 -4.19 5.79 14.76
C GLY A 182 -3.00 6.25 15.61
N GLU A 183 -1.82 6.38 15.00
CA GLU A 183 -0.60 6.84 15.69
C GLU A 183 -0.69 8.28 16.23
N PHE A 184 -1.57 9.13 15.67
CA PHE A 184 -1.74 10.51 16.10
C PHE A 184 -2.70 10.63 17.29
N MET A 185 -3.45 9.57 17.63
CA MET A 185 -4.46 9.64 18.68
C MET A 185 -3.87 9.69 20.09
N TYR A 186 -2.58 9.37 20.26
CA TYR A 186 -1.96 9.10 21.58
C TYR A 186 -0.62 9.78 21.86
N ARG A 187 -0.13 10.64 20.96
CA ARG A 187 1.26 11.15 21.08
C ARG A 187 1.51 12.09 22.26
N GLU A 188 0.52 12.48 23.09
CA GLU A 188 0.76 13.39 24.22
C GLU A 188 0.38 12.81 25.59
N ARG A 189 1.39 12.23 26.24
CA ARG A 189 1.70 12.60 27.63
C ARG A 189 3.12 13.17 27.81
N GLU A 190 4.01 13.03 26.82
CA GLU A 190 5.41 13.47 26.96
C GLU A 190 5.97 14.24 25.74
N ALA A 191 5.24 14.35 24.63
CA ALA A 191 5.74 15.03 23.43
C ALA A 191 5.53 16.55 23.49
N THR A 192 6.63 17.27 23.64
CA THR A 192 6.74 18.71 23.44
C THR A 192 6.42 19.07 21.97
N HIS A 193 5.30 19.74 21.71
CA HIS A 193 5.02 20.58 20.52
C HIS A 193 5.20 19.99 19.10
N GLY A 194 5.40 18.69 18.90
CA GLY A 194 5.66 18.08 17.59
C GLY A 194 4.50 17.27 16.98
N SER A 195 3.47 16.93 17.77
CA SER A 195 2.44 15.96 17.33
C SER A 195 1.40 16.57 16.38
N ASP A 196 0.88 17.76 16.72
CA ASP A 196 -0.11 18.49 15.92
C ASP A 196 0.45 18.87 14.54
N THR A 197 1.72 19.28 14.46
CA THR A 197 2.35 19.66 13.20
C THR A 197 2.48 18.50 12.21
N ASP A 198 2.60 17.27 12.71
CA ASP A 198 2.73 16.09 11.86
C ASP A 198 1.39 15.71 11.22
N LEU A 199 0.28 15.78 11.98
CA LEU A 199 -1.06 15.51 11.46
C LEU A 199 -1.50 16.58 10.43
N ASP A 200 -1.29 17.86 10.76
CA ASP A 200 -1.57 18.96 9.84
C ASP A 200 -0.75 18.84 8.54
N SER A 201 0.53 18.47 8.66
CA SER A 201 1.41 18.23 7.52
C SER A 201 0.93 17.05 6.67
N ALA A 202 0.56 15.93 7.30
CA ALA A 202 0.01 14.75 6.65
C ALA A 202 -1.26 15.09 5.86
N VAL A 203 -2.21 15.79 6.48
CA VAL A 203 -3.44 16.26 5.85
C VAL A 203 -3.18 17.27 4.74
N GLY A 204 -2.28 18.22 4.97
CA GLY A 204 -1.85 19.18 3.97
C GLY A 204 -1.27 18.50 2.73
N MET A 205 -0.56 17.39 2.90
CA MET A 205 -0.10 16.58 1.76
C MET A 205 -1.26 15.97 1.01
N LEU A 206 -2.23 15.32 1.69
CA LEU A 206 -3.41 14.72 1.07
C LEU A 206 -4.16 15.70 0.18
N LEU A 207 -4.37 16.92 0.67
CA LEU A 207 -5.05 17.97 -0.08
C LEU A 207 -4.28 18.46 -1.31
N ASN A 208 -2.96 18.25 -1.37
CA ASN A 208 -2.11 18.73 -2.46
C ASN A 208 -1.60 17.59 -3.37
N LEU A 209 -2.20 16.40 -3.29
CA LEU A 209 -1.69 15.26 -4.02
C LEU A 209 -1.86 15.37 -5.54
N PRO A 210 -0.82 14.96 -6.29
CA PRO A 210 -0.86 14.92 -7.75
C PRO A 210 -1.55 13.64 -8.23
N PHE A 211 -2.75 13.35 -7.71
CA PHE A 211 -3.51 12.22 -8.21
C PHE A 211 -3.98 12.50 -9.63
N GLU A 212 -3.62 11.61 -10.55
CA GLU A 212 -4.03 11.72 -11.94
C GLU A 212 -5.53 11.46 -12.12
N ARG A 213 -6.14 10.69 -11.21
CA ARG A 213 -7.55 10.27 -11.25
C ARG A 213 -8.14 10.16 -9.86
N PRO A 214 -9.42 10.53 -9.67
CA PRO A 214 -10.13 10.23 -8.44
C PRO A 214 -10.22 8.72 -8.20
N ARG A 215 -9.97 8.31 -6.95
CA ARG A 215 -10.07 6.93 -6.46
C ARG A 215 -10.71 6.94 -5.06
N LYS A 216 -11.00 5.78 -4.49
CA LYS A 216 -11.48 5.72 -3.11
C LYS A 216 -10.32 5.95 -2.14
N ILE A 217 -10.58 6.75 -1.12
CA ILE A 217 -9.64 7.06 -0.04
C ILE A 217 -10.34 6.84 1.30
N THR A 218 -9.82 5.97 2.15
CA THR A 218 -10.33 5.77 3.51
C THR A 218 -9.39 6.45 4.49
N PHE A 219 -9.91 7.34 5.34
CA PHE A 219 -9.23 7.81 6.54
C PHE A 219 -9.54 6.84 7.67
N ASP A 220 -8.53 6.11 8.14
CA ASP A 220 -8.68 5.01 9.09
C ASP A 220 -8.05 5.39 10.43
N ILE A 221 -8.83 5.34 11.50
CA ILE A 221 -8.37 5.59 12.86
C ILE A 221 -8.58 4.32 13.67
N LYS A 222 -7.52 3.53 13.86
CA LYS A 222 -7.54 2.30 14.67
C LYS A 222 -6.64 2.44 15.89
N HIS A 223 -7.16 2.11 17.07
CA HIS A 223 -6.37 2.14 18.31
C HIS A 223 -6.97 1.28 19.44
N SER A 224 -6.18 1.03 20.48
CA SER A 224 -6.51 0.16 21.63
C SER A 224 -6.34 0.91 22.94
N HIS A 225 -6.98 2.06 23.09
CA HIS A 225 -6.90 2.81 24.33
C HIS A 225 -8.25 3.44 24.71
N THR A 226 -8.50 3.52 26.01
CA THR A 226 -9.73 4.07 26.59
C THR A 226 -9.76 5.59 26.68
N GLN A 227 -8.63 6.27 26.46
CA GLN A 227 -8.54 7.74 26.46
C GLN A 227 -8.61 8.26 25.03
N HIS A 228 -9.34 9.36 24.78
CA HIS A 228 -9.50 9.95 23.44
C HIS A 228 -8.88 11.35 23.35
N ALA A 229 -7.71 11.53 23.96
CA ALA A 229 -7.13 12.85 24.23
C ALA A 229 -7.02 13.76 22.98
N HIS A 230 -6.96 13.19 21.77
CA HIS A 230 -6.81 13.95 20.52
C HIS A 230 -7.91 13.71 19.47
N MET A 231 -9.00 13.00 19.81
CA MET A 231 -10.05 12.70 18.81
C MET A 231 -10.67 13.97 18.23
N THR A 232 -11.03 14.93 19.08
CA THR A 232 -11.58 16.23 18.66
C THR A 232 -10.63 16.96 17.71
N HIS A 233 -9.34 17.01 18.05
CA HIS A 233 -8.34 17.65 17.20
C HIS A 233 -8.20 16.92 15.86
N ALA A 234 -8.13 15.59 15.88
CA ALA A 234 -8.01 14.78 14.67
C ALA A 234 -9.18 15.01 13.71
N LEU A 235 -10.41 14.99 14.20
CA LEU A 235 -11.60 15.25 13.38
C LEU A 235 -11.62 16.68 12.84
N ARG A 236 -11.19 17.68 13.62
CA ARG A 236 -11.04 19.07 13.15
C ARG A 236 -10.08 19.20 11.99
N VAL A 237 -8.97 18.46 12.02
CA VAL A 237 -7.95 18.51 10.98
C VAL A 237 -8.36 17.67 9.77
N LEU A 238 -8.94 16.49 9.99
CA LEU A 238 -9.38 15.58 8.92
C LEU A 238 -10.63 16.07 8.18
N GLY A 239 -11.54 16.78 8.84
CA GLY A 239 -12.79 17.24 8.23
C GLY A 239 -12.60 18.15 7.00
N PRO A 240 -11.76 19.21 7.06
CA PRO A 240 -11.37 19.98 5.90
C PRO A 240 -10.71 19.14 4.80
N ALA A 241 -9.86 18.17 5.17
CA ALA A 241 -9.23 17.24 4.24
C ALA A 241 -10.28 16.41 3.48
N PHE A 242 -11.22 15.84 4.23
CA PHE A 242 -12.30 15.01 3.72
C PHE A 242 -13.11 15.78 2.68
N ARG A 243 -13.60 16.98 3.06
CA ARG A 243 -14.40 17.82 2.17
C ARG A 243 -13.60 18.25 0.95
N GLY A 244 -12.36 18.72 1.13
CA GLY A 244 -11.52 19.16 0.02
C GLY A 244 -11.17 18.05 -0.98
N MET A 245 -10.99 16.82 -0.51
CA MET A 245 -10.78 15.65 -1.37
C MET A 245 -12.07 15.24 -2.09
N ARG A 246 -13.22 15.23 -1.39
CA ARG A 246 -14.52 14.95 -2.01
C ARG A 246 -14.87 15.97 -3.10
N ASP A 247 -14.60 17.25 -2.86
CA ASP A 247 -14.86 18.33 -3.83
C ASP A 247 -13.98 18.19 -5.10
N LYS A 248 -12.86 17.46 -5.00
CA LYS A 248 -12.03 17.05 -6.14
C LYS A 248 -12.50 15.76 -6.84
N GLY A 249 -13.60 15.16 -6.39
CA GLY A 249 -14.23 13.99 -6.97
C GLY A 249 -13.82 12.63 -6.39
N PHE A 250 -13.06 12.61 -5.28
CA PHE A 250 -12.66 11.34 -4.63
C PHE A 250 -13.83 10.72 -3.84
N ASP A 251 -13.92 9.38 -3.80
CA ASP A 251 -14.79 8.64 -2.87
C ASP A 251 -14.08 8.56 -1.52
N VAL A 252 -14.29 9.57 -0.67
CA VAL A 252 -13.65 9.62 0.64
C VAL A 252 -14.52 8.92 1.67
N ARG A 253 -13.93 8.03 2.45
CA ARG A 253 -14.56 7.30 3.56
C ARG A 253 -13.81 7.52 4.84
N PHE A 254 -14.48 7.25 5.95
CA PHE A 254 -13.89 7.37 7.28
C PHE A 254 -14.18 6.10 8.06
N THR A 255 -13.17 5.52 8.69
CA THR A 255 -13.29 4.33 9.54
C THR A 255 -12.70 4.65 10.90
N TYR A 256 -13.41 4.27 11.96
CA TYR A 256 -12.98 4.44 13.33
C TYR A 256 -13.13 3.13 14.10
N VAL A 257 -12.02 2.59 14.59
CA VAL A 257 -12.00 1.37 15.40
C VAL A 257 -11.30 1.65 16.73
N ASN A 258 -11.98 1.34 17.82
CA ASN A 258 -11.40 1.25 19.15
C ASN A 258 -11.56 -0.17 19.70
N TYR A 259 -10.45 -0.89 19.82
CA TYR A 259 -10.45 -2.27 20.28
C TYR A 259 -10.76 -2.42 21.78
N ASP A 260 -10.37 -1.45 22.61
CA ASP A 260 -10.60 -1.49 24.06
C ASP A 260 -12.05 -1.17 24.44
N LEU A 261 -12.71 -0.35 23.60
CA LEU A 261 -14.12 0.02 23.76
C LEU A 261 -15.05 -0.81 22.88
N TYR A 262 -14.52 -1.77 22.11
CA TYR A 262 -15.29 -2.58 21.16
C TYR A 262 -16.12 -1.74 20.19
N LEU A 263 -15.58 -0.59 19.77
CA LEU A 263 -16.21 0.29 18.80
C LEU A 263 -15.61 0.03 17.43
N ASP A 264 -16.46 -0.16 16.44
CA ASP A 264 -16.09 -0.30 15.03
C ASP A 264 -17.13 0.44 14.19
N TRP A 265 -16.74 1.57 13.63
CA TRP A 265 -17.61 2.44 12.86
C TRP A 265 -17.04 2.67 11.47
N GLU A 266 -17.84 2.31 10.46
CA GLU A 266 -17.53 2.56 9.07
C GLU A 266 -18.48 3.58 8.45
N PHE A 267 -17.91 4.65 7.94
CA PHE A 267 -18.65 5.78 7.42
C PHE A 267 -18.43 5.91 5.92
N GLY A 268 -19.53 5.70 5.18
CA GLY A 268 -19.56 5.90 3.74
C GLY A 268 -19.40 7.37 3.33
N PRO A 269 -19.34 7.66 2.03
CA PRO A 269 -19.07 9.01 1.50
C PRO A 269 -20.10 10.07 1.90
N LYS A 270 -21.33 9.65 2.25
CA LYS A 270 -22.42 10.52 2.68
C LYS A 270 -22.40 10.82 4.18
N ALA A 271 -21.54 10.16 4.94
CA ALA A 271 -21.57 10.29 6.39
C ALA A 271 -21.41 11.75 6.82
N TRP A 272 -20.52 12.50 6.18
CA TRP A 272 -20.30 13.93 6.45
C TRP A 272 -21.41 14.87 5.94
N GLU A 273 -22.46 14.35 5.31
CA GLU A 273 -23.64 15.10 4.85
C GLU A 273 -24.89 14.83 5.70
N TRP A 274 -24.86 13.77 6.51
CA TRP A 274 -25.98 13.41 7.37
C TRP A 274 -26.20 14.50 8.41
N SER A 275 -27.45 14.88 8.63
CA SER A 275 -27.86 15.61 9.81
C SER A 275 -27.52 14.85 11.08
N ALA A 276 -27.52 15.56 12.21
CA ALA A 276 -27.29 14.94 13.50
C ALA A 276 -28.27 13.79 13.82
N SER A 277 -29.52 13.95 13.41
CA SER A 277 -30.56 12.93 13.53
C SER A 277 -30.36 11.73 12.62
N GLU A 278 -29.86 11.94 11.40
CA GLU A 278 -29.53 10.84 10.48
C GLU A 278 -28.32 10.05 10.97
N TRP A 279 -27.35 10.73 11.58
CA TRP A 279 -26.28 10.07 12.31
C TRP A 279 -26.81 9.18 13.42
N LEU A 280 -27.64 9.72 14.31
CA LEU A 280 -28.15 8.95 15.45
C LEU A 280 -28.95 7.74 14.97
N THR A 281 -29.77 7.91 13.94
CA THR A 281 -30.60 6.84 13.40
C THR A 281 -29.74 5.75 12.74
N ASN A 282 -28.80 6.12 11.86
CA ASN A 282 -27.94 5.14 11.19
C ASN A 282 -26.95 4.47 12.15
N TYR A 283 -26.43 5.22 13.13
CA TYR A 283 -25.57 4.70 14.20
C TYR A 283 -26.31 3.66 15.05
N LEU A 284 -27.53 4.00 15.51
CA LEU A 284 -28.34 3.09 16.31
C LEU A 284 -28.83 1.88 15.51
N ASP A 285 -29.03 2.00 14.20
CA ASP A 285 -29.41 0.85 13.38
C ASP A 285 -28.21 -0.10 13.15
N ASP A 286 -27.01 0.41 12.89
CA ASP A 286 -25.83 -0.40 12.56
C ASP A 286 -25.24 -1.11 13.79
N VAL A 287 -25.10 -0.40 14.92
CA VAL A 287 -24.53 -0.94 16.18
C VAL A 287 -25.44 -2.00 16.84
N PHE A 288 -26.76 -1.92 16.62
CA PHE A 288 -27.74 -2.75 17.35
C PHE A 288 -28.40 -3.87 16.52
N THR A 289 -27.83 -4.22 15.37
CA THR A 289 -28.31 -5.33 14.52
C THR A 289 -28.12 -6.72 15.14
N SER A 290 -27.22 -6.88 16.12
CA SER A 290 -26.92 -8.16 16.79
C SER A 290 -27.46 -8.21 18.22
N GLN A 291 -28.34 -9.19 18.53
CA GLN A 291 -28.90 -9.37 19.87
C GLN A 291 -27.84 -9.81 20.91
N SER A 292 -26.74 -10.44 20.49
CA SER A 292 -25.64 -10.81 21.41
C SER A 292 -24.82 -9.60 21.85
N VAL A 293 -24.64 -8.62 20.95
CA VAL A 293 -24.00 -7.34 21.28
C VAL A 293 -24.85 -6.58 22.30
N LYS A 294 -26.18 -6.63 22.22
CA LYS A 294 -27.08 -6.00 23.22
C LYS A 294 -26.92 -6.53 24.64
N ASP A 295 -26.67 -7.82 24.80
CA ASP A 295 -26.54 -8.45 26.12
C ASP A 295 -25.14 -8.27 26.72
N GLU A 296 -24.09 -8.25 25.89
CA GLU A 296 -22.72 -7.92 26.29
C GLU A 296 -22.56 -6.42 26.59
N TRP A 297 -23.24 -5.56 25.81
CA TRP A 297 -23.35 -4.12 26.02
C TRP A 297 -24.03 -3.77 27.35
N LYS A 298 -25.08 -4.49 27.77
CA LYS A 298 -25.70 -4.30 29.09
C LYS A 298 -24.78 -4.70 30.24
N PHE A 299 -23.84 -5.62 30.04
CA PHE A 299 -22.96 -6.14 31.08
C PHE A 299 -21.76 -5.22 31.36
N ASN A 300 -21.24 -4.52 30.33
CA ASN A 300 -20.12 -3.59 30.46
C ASN A 300 -20.54 -2.14 30.79
N ASN A 301 -21.84 -1.91 31.02
CA ASN A 301 -22.48 -0.59 31.05
C ASN A 301 -22.30 0.26 32.33
N GLN A 302 -21.30 -0.06 33.18
CA GLN A 302 -20.93 0.79 34.32
C GLN A 302 -19.82 1.81 34.00
N ASN A 303 -19.20 1.76 32.81
CA ASN A 303 -18.11 2.66 32.40
C ASN A 303 -18.52 3.72 31.34
N PHE A 304 -19.82 3.96 31.13
CA PHE A 304 -20.38 4.61 29.93
C PHE A 304 -20.38 6.14 29.89
N GLU A 305 -19.76 6.84 30.85
CA GLU A 305 -19.61 8.31 30.75
C GLU A 305 -18.74 8.76 29.56
N THR A 306 -17.98 7.85 28.93
CA THR A 306 -17.05 8.17 27.82
C THR A 306 -17.64 8.05 26.42
N GLU A 307 -18.67 7.24 26.19
CA GLU A 307 -19.27 7.09 24.85
C GLU A 307 -20.15 8.27 24.45
N GLU A 308 -20.97 8.78 25.37
CA GLU A 308 -21.72 10.03 25.16
C GLU A 308 -20.75 11.18 24.84
N SER A 309 -19.54 11.16 25.42
CA SER A 309 -18.48 12.13 25.13
C SER A 309 -17.88 11.93 23.73
N LEU A 310 -17.63 10.70 23.28
CA LEU A 310 -17.12 10.42 21.93
C LEU A 310 -18.14 10.78 20.87
N TRP A 311 -19.38 10.32 21.06
CA TRP A 311 -20.50 10.70 20.22
C TRP A 311 -20.59 12.21 20.12
N THR A 312 -20.61 12.92 21.26
CA THR A 312 -20.64 14.38 21.29
C THR A 312 -19.44 14.99 20.54
N ILE A 313 -18.23 14.45 20.69
CA ILE A 313 -17.06 14.92 19.94
C ILE A 313 -17.29 14.76 18.43
N PHE A 314 -17.75 13.61 17.97
CA PHE A 314 -18.08 13.41 16.55
C PHE A 314 -19.16 14.37 16.10
N MET A 315 -20.26 14.50 16.85
CA MET A 315 -21.36 15.37 16.47
C MET A 315 -20.98 16.85 16.44
N ASN A 316 -20.20 17.31 17.41
CA ASN A 316 -19.73 18.69 17.49
C ASN A 316 -18.76 18.99 16.35
N GLU A 317 -17.81 18.09 16.05
CA GLU A 317 -16.77 18.36 15.05
C GLU A 317 -17.21 18.07 13.61
N LEU A 318 -18.10 17.11 13.40
CA LEU A 318 -18.66 16.81 12.09
C LEU A 318 -19.76 17.82 11.70
N TYR A 319 -20.62 18.25 12.66
CA TYR A 319 -21.83 19.01 12.37
C TYR A 319 -21.90 20.39 13.01
N GLY A 320 -20.95 20.76 13.87
CA GLY A 320 -21.03 22.02 14.61
C GLY A 320 -22.27 22.10 15.51
N VAL A 321 -22.83 20.95 15.91
CA VAL A 321 -23.91 20.89 16.89
C VAL A 321 -23.28 21.33 18.21
N VAL A 322 -23.42 22.60 18.55
CA VAL A 322 -23.15 23.02 19.92
C VAL A 322 -24.29 22.41 20.73
N GLY A 323 -23.97 21.52 21.67
CA GLY A 323 -24.96 21.03 22.61
C GLY A 323 -25.61 22.23 23.28
N ASP A 324 -26.89 22.47 22.98
CA ASP A 324 -27.73 23.26 23.86
C ASP A 324 -28.01 22.34 25.06
N ASP A 325 -27.31 22.61 26.17
CA ASP A 325 -27.44 21.93 27.47
C ASP A 325 -28.89 21.77 27.94
#